data_AF-A0A839JTB8-F1
#
_entry.id   AF-A0A839JTB8-F1
#
_cell.length_a   1.000
_cell.length_b   1.000
_cell.length_c   1.000
_cell.angle_alpha   90.00
_cell.angle_beta   90.00
_cell.angle_gamma   90.00
#
_symmetry.space_group_name_H-M   'P 1'
#
loop_
_entity.id
_entity.type
_entity.pdbx_description
1 polymer ?
#
loop_
_entity_poly.entity_id
_entity_poly.type
_entity_poly.pdbx_seq_one_letter_code
_entity_poly.pdbx_strand_id
1 'polypeptide(L)'
;MSELCSSCSEQLELGTLQKKFEIDLERPSLESHFQLALEEYFRGEGVNEREDLAAHAERTMKLVEEFAGLKLPPEAIHAVLLHDVVDRFHNRDSQKCTPERRQAAGLALADVFTNPETGMTCAQGSYVASLIADFIATEKASGQHRVQVANTIPENIREIITDRYKGSVPAEAWRQIEPFVDVKQMAEFLDKTNIEAVIIKACELLDNMCYPSSLRESAKLQDVLEAESFYAPLCEVMGFDGLAASLRSQAHIIRLKGQGEHDLIEEIREQYETIRQVGVRNLVNTIFGTEKVKTEAVVGPRSEESCPNRSIHIGDFLAKNGKKVEGKYRLKTVGSWAAKVYEARQNDKLEYTPMDVLGLTVISDTVKDQARDFVEFLQRRIDMNPAFQLKKANSKSSAIYVQGTVDYVNAVRWEMWQHGFDIGRCEFAIQDDESVKQRGQKYQVSKVTFLMDHPELDNGVPVEVQFVTKAERQRSRTGEVAHIIYKYIRQLERQRSVSDEEKLFIAQTMSRLLKQIHQRRDYASHDLMVNERSTPARDAFLEDLWYFLQYELA
;
A
#
# COMPACT_ATOMS: atom_id res chain seq x y z
N MET A 1 -7.78 10.40 42.93
CA MET A 1 -9.15 10.35 43.48
C MET A 1 -10.05 11.05 42.48
N SER A 2 -10.25 10.42 41.32
CA SER A 2 -11.53 9.81 40.89
C SER A 2 -12.36 10.90 40.18
N GLU A 3 -12.71 10.85 38.90
CA GLU A 3 -13.19 9.79 38.01
C GLU A 3 -12.73 10.12 36.56
N LEU A 4 -12.13 9.23 35.76
CA LEU A 4 -12.62 8.01 35.08
C LEU A 4 -13.61 8.25 33.91
N CYS A 5 -13.15 7.79 32.74
CA CYS A 5 -13.90 7.21 31.62
C CYS A 5 -14.70 8.12 30.67
N SER A 6 -14.13 8.33 29.48
CA SER A 6 -14.81 7.93 28.24
C SER A 6 -13.84 7.18 27.34
N SER A 7 -13.98 5.86 27.35
CA SER A 7 -13.43 4.95 26.35
C SER A 7 -13.86 5.39 24.95
N CYS A 8 -12.93 5.86 24.11
CA CYS A 8 -13.10 5.73 22.66
C CYS A 8 -12.92 4.26 22.33
N SER A 9 -14.03 3.53 22.42
CA SER A 9 -14.16 2.18 21.90
C SER A 9 -13.82 2.21 20.41
N GLU A 10 -12.83 1.43 19.99
CA GLU A 10 -12.85 0.80 18.68
C GLU A 10 -14.08 -0.11 18.64
N GLN A 11 -15.25 0.48 18.37
CA GLN A 11 -16.32 -0.25 17.76
C GLN A 11 -15.81 -0.64 16.38
N LEU A 12 -15.50 -1.94 16.23
CA LEU A 12 -15.40 -2.53 14.92
C LEU A 12 -16.71 -2.28 14.17
N GLU A 13 -16.66 -1.37 13.22
CA GLU A 13 -17.70 -1.17 12.23
C GLU A 13 -17.77 -2.40 11.31
N LEU A 14 -18.35 -3.48 11.82
CA LEU A 14 -18.94 -4.56 11.03
C LEU A 14 -20.47 -4.55 11.20
N GLY A 15 -21.01 -3.37 11.53
CA GLY A 15 -22.41 -3.10 11.86
C GLY A 15 -23.00 -1.82 11.27
N THR A 16 -22.22 -0.98 10.59
CA THR A 16 -22.75 0.02 9.66
C THR A 16 -22.79 -0.61 8.29
N LEU A 17 -23.95 -1.17 7.93
CA LEU A 17 -24.50 -0.95 6.58
C LEU A 17 -24.07 0.46 6.19
N GLN A 18 -23.27 0.57 5.12
CA GLN A 18 -22.81 1.82 4.50
C GLN A 18 -23.45 3.02 5.17
N LYS A 19 -22.71 3.76 6.00
CA LYS A 19 -22.98 5.19 6.02
C LYS A 19 -22.87 5.55 4.55
N LYS A 20 -24.02 5.73 3.88
CA LYS A 20 -24.11 6.59 2.72
C LYS A 20 -23.44 7.85 3.23
N PHE A 21 -22.19 8.03 2.83
CA PHE A 21 -21.54 9.32 2.98
C PHE A 21 -22.41 10.20 2.08
N GLU A 22 -23.36 10.90 2.69
CA GLU A 22 -24.04 12.01 2.06
C GLU A 22 -22.91 12.94 1.66
N ILE A 23 -22.52 12.88 0.38
CA ILE A 23 -21.77 13.96 -0.24
C ILE A 23 -22.59 15.19 0.10
N ASP A 24 -21.96 16.14 0.76
CA ASP A 24 -22.59 17.38 1.16
C ASP A 24 -23.07 18.09 -0.11
N LEU A 25 -24.33 17.86 -0.48
CA LEU A 25 -24.95 18.29 -1.74
C LEU A 25 -24.99 19.82 -1.88
N GLU A 26 -24.56 20.54 -0.84
CA GLU A 26 -24.42 21.99 -0.82
C GLU A 26 -23.12 22.50 -1.46
N ARG A 27 -22.09 21.66 -1.65
CA ARG A 27 -20.82 22.08 -2.25
C ARG A 27 -20.82 21.93 -3.78
N PRO A 28 -20.42 22.95 -4.54
CA PRO A 28 -20.31 22.83 -5.99
C PRO A 28 -19.19 21.85 -6.36
N SER A 29 -19.44 21.01 -7.37
CA SER A 29 -18.40 20.16 -7.94
C SER A 29 -17.39 21.01 -8.71
N LEU A 30 -16.11 20.71 -8.50
CA LEU A 30 -14.99 21.40 -9.16
C LEU A 30 -14.43 20.63 -10.37
N GLU A 31 -14.96 19.43 -10.65
CA GLU A 31 -14.42 18.52 -11.67
C GLU A 31 -14.38 19.18 -13.06
N SER A 32 -15.51 19.74 -13.53
CA SER A 32 -15.59 20.36 -14.85
C SER A 32 -14.67 21.58 -14.99
N HIS A 33 -14.51 22.35 -13.91
CA HIS A 33 -13.66 23.55 -13.92
C HIS A 33 -12.18 23.16 -13.93
N PHE A 34 -11.78 22.13 -13.18
CA PHE A 34 -10.40 21.65 -13.19
C PHE A 34 -10.04 20.94 -14.49
N GLN A 35 -10.99 20.23 -15.10
CA GLN A 35 -10.84 19.67 -16.44
C GLN A 35 -10.64 20.77 -17.48
N LEU A 36 -11.48 21.82 -17.44
CA LEU A 36 -11.34 22.97 -18.33
C LEU A 36 -9.98 23.67 -18.14
N ALA A 37 -9.54 23.86 -16.90
CA ALA A 37 -8.23 24.46 -16.62
C ALA A 37 -7.07 23.64 -17.21
N LEU A 38 -7.14 22.30 -17.12
CA LEU A 38 -6.16 21.40 -17.75
C LEU A 38 -6.19 21.50 -19.29
N GLU A 39 -7.38 21.58 -19.90
CA GLU A 39 -7.53 21.76 -21.34
C GLU A 39 -6.98 23.10 -21.83
N GLU A 40 -7.29 24.19 -21.12
CA GLU A 40 -6.80 25.54 -21.44
C GLU A 40 -5.29 25.64 -21.28
N TYR A 41 -4.73 25.03 -20.23
CA TYR A 41 -3.28 24.88 -20.09
C TYR A 41 -2.67 24.22 -21.34
N PHE A 42 -3.26 23.11 -21.80
CA PHE A 42 -2.76 22.36 -22.96
C PHE A 42 -2.88 23.15 -24.28
N ARG A 43 -3.89 24.04 -24.40
CA ARG A 43 -4.08 24.93 -25.56
C ARG A 43 -3.15 26.14 -25.54
N GLY A 44 -2.43 26.39 -24.45
CA GLY A 44 -1.54 27.53 -24.30
C GLY A 44 -0.48 27.61 -25.40
N GLU A 45 -0.21 28.82 -25.89
CA GLU A 45 0.80 29.03 -26.92
C GLU A 45 2.19 28.62 -26.42
N GLY A 46 2.92 27.84 -27.22
CA GLY A 46 4.25 27.34 -26.86
C GLY A 46 4.26 26.20 -25.84
N VAL A 47 3.09 25.76 -25.35
CA VAL A 47 2.94 24.57 -24.49
C VAL A 47 3.13 23.31 -25.32
N ASN A 48 4.38 22.97 -25.60
CA ASN A 48 4.77 21.72 -26.26
C ASN A 48 4.84 20.57 -25.24
N GLU A 49 3.72 20.25 -24.59
CA GLU A 49 3.63 19.14 -23.64
C GLU A 49 3.53 17.78 -24.35
N ARG A 50 3.70 16.70 -23.57
CA ARG A 50 3.53 15.35 -24.08
C ARG A 50 2.06 15.08 -24.40
N GLU A 51 1.79 14.37 -25.51
CA GLU A 51 0.42 14.07 -25.97
C GLU A 51 -0.41 13.30 -24.94
N ASP A 52 0.23 12.53 -24.06
CA ASP A 52 -0.44 11.71 -23.06
C ASP A 52 -0.69 12.45 -21.72
N LEU A 53 -0.40 13.75 -21.61
CA LEU A 53 -0.51 14.50 -20.35
C LEU A 53 -1.94 14.49 -19.77
N ALA A 54 -2.94 14.81 -20.58
CA ALA A 54 -4.34 14.79 -20.15
C ALA A 54 -4.80 13.37 -19.79
N ALA A 55 -4.44 12.39 -20.62
CA ALA A 55 -4.72 10.99 -20.34
C ALA A 55 -4.03 10.49 -19.06
N HIS A 56 -2.84 10.99 -18.74
CA HIS A 56 -2.12 10.70 -17.50
C HIS A 56 -2.85 11.26 -16.27
N ALA A 57 -3.32 12.50 -16.33
CA ALA A 57 -4.13 13.09 -15.26
C ALA A 57 -5.42 12.29 -15.03
N GLU A 58 -6.14 11.93 -16.09
CA GLU A 58 -7.35 11.11 -15.99
C GLU A 58 -7.11 9.70 -15.43
N ARG A 59 -6.04 9.01 -15.88
CA ARG A 59 -5.68 7.69 -15.34
C ARG A 59 -5.29 7.80 -13.87
N THR A 60 -4.55 8.84 -13.49
CA THR A 60 -4.19 9.09 -12.09
C THR A 60 -5.43 9.34 -11.23
N MET A 61 -6.40 10.13 -11.71
CA MET A 61 -7.65 10.38 -11.00
C MET A 61 -8.42 9.06 -10.78
N LYS A 62 -8.53 8.21 -11.82
CA LYS A 62 -9.14 6.87 -11.71
C LYS A 62 -8.44 5.97 -10.70
N LEU A 63 -7.10 6.04 -10.60
CA LEU A 63 -6.36 5.32 -9.57
C LEU A 63 -6.65 5.87 -8.17
N VAL A 64 -6.76 7.20 -7.99
CA VAL A 64 -7.10 7.81 -6.70
C VAL A 64 -8.52 7.43 -6.27
N GLU A 65 -9.49 7.43 -7.18
CA GLU A 65 -10.84 6.91 -6.94
C GLU A 65 -10.81 5.43 -6.54
N GLU A 66 -10.03 4.61 -7.25
CA GLU A 66 -9.87 3.18 -6.94
C GLU A 66 -9.25 2.96 -5.55
N PHE A 67 -8.17 3.63 -5.20
CA PHE A 67 -7.43 3.30 -3.97
C PHE A 67 -7.88 4.09 -2.74
N ALA A 68 -8.48 5.27 -2.93
CA ALA A 68 -8.74 6.19 -1.82
C ALA A 68 -10.07 6.96 -1.93
N GLY A 69 -10.90 6.70 -2.95
CA GLY A 69 -12.17 7.42 -3.16
C GLY A 69 -13.18 7.30 -2.01
N LEU A 70 -13.06 6.27 -1.15
CA LEU A 70 -13.87 6.13 0.08
C LEU A 70 -13.34 6.92 1.27
N LYS A 71 -12.19 7.57 1.14
CA LYS A 71 -11.47 8.30 2.20
C LYS A 71 -11.25 9.76 1.86
N LEU A 72 -11.10 10.09 0.58
CA LEU A 72 -10.79 11.44 0.13
C LEU A 72 -12.06 12.23 -0.22
N PRO A 73 -12.10 13.54 0.05
CA PRO A 73 -13.18 14.38 -0.43
C PRO A 73 -13.10 14.54 -1.97
N PRO A 74 -14.23 14.80 -2.66
CA PRO A 74 -14.24 14.99 -4.11
C PRO A 74 -13.25 16.05 -4.60
N GLU A 75 -13.06 17.13 -3.83
CA GLU A 75 -12.10 18.20 -4.16
C GLU A 75 -10.66 17.68 -4.27
N ALA A 76 -10.28 16.70 -3.43
CA ALA A 76 -8.96 16.09 -3.53
C ALA A 76 -8.81 15.21 -4.77
N ILE A 77 -9.87 14.45 -5.10
CA ILE A 77 -9.91 13.60 -6.29
C ILE A 77 -9.82 14.46 -7.55
N HIS A 78 -10.60 15.53 -7.63
CA HIS A 78 -10.59 16.42 -8.79
C HIS A 78 -9.27 17.18 -8.90
N ALA A 79 -8.67 17.61 -7.78
CA ALA A 79 -7.39 18.35 -7.79
C ALA A 79 -6.24 17.57 -8.47
N VAL A 80 -6.37 16.25 -8.62
CA VAL A 80 -5.48 15.42 -9.43
C VAL A 80 -5.34 15.96 -10.85
N LEU A 81 -6.40 16.53 -11.45
CA LEU A 81 -6.35 17.09 -12.80
C LEU A 81 -5.36 18.25 -12.93
N LEU A 82 -5.02 18.91 -11.82
CA LEU A 82 -4.13 20.06 -11.77
C LEU A 82 -2.68 19.71 -11.40
N HIS A 83 -2.36 18.45 -11.06
CA HIS A 83 -1.07 18.10 -10.47
C HIS A 83 0.14 18.49 -11.35
N ASP A 84 0.07 18.20 -12.65
CA ASP A 84 1.11 18.59 -13.61
C ASP A 84 1.11 20.10 -13.84
N VAL A 85 -0.06 20.75 -13.95
CA VAL A 85 -0.19 22.21 -14.15
C VAL A 85 0.53 22.96 -13.03
N VAL A 86 0.33 22.54 -11.79
CA VAL A 86 0.95 23.16 -10.60
C VAL A 86 2.47 22.96 -10.60
N ASP A 87 2.96 21.80 -11.04
CA ASP A 87 4.40 21.58 -11.22
C ASP A 87 5.00 22.53 -12.26
N ARG A 88 4.32 22.71 -13.40
CA ARG A 88 4.78 23.61 -14.46
C ARG A 88 4.76 25.08 -14.06
N PHE A 89 3.90 25.45 -13.11
CA PHE A 89 3.84 26.79 -12.56
C PHE A 89 4.88 27.01 -11.46
N HIS A 90 4.79 26.26 -10.36
CA HIS A 90 5.47 26.60 -9.10
C HIS A 90 6.85 25.94 -8.92
N ASN A 91 7.12 24.83 -9.61
CA ASN A 91 8.38 24.11 -9.46
C ASN A 91 9.50 24.70 -10.35
N ARG A 92 10.01 25.88 -9.98
CA ARG A 92 11.04 26.61 -10.74
C ARG A 92 12.36 25.85 -10.93
N ASP A 93 12.63 24.85 -10.09
CA ASP A 93 13.81 23.98 -10.20
C ASP A 93 13.63 22.88 -11.29
N SER A 94 12.39 22.65 -11.72
CA SER A 94 12.06 21.67 -12.74
C SER A 94 12.38 22.21 -14.12
N GLN A 95 13.11 21.43 -14.93
CA GLN A 95 13.30 21.74 -16.34
C GLN A 95 12.00 21.71 -17.16
N LYS A 96 10.90 21.21 -16.58
CA LYS A 96 9.59 21.25 -17.20
C LYS A 96 8.92 22.62 -17.05
N CYS A 97 9.36 23.46 -16.11
CA CYS A 97 8.90 24.83 -15.89
C CYS A 97 9.61 25.78 -16.88
N THR A 98 9.21 25.75 -18.16
CA THR A 98 9.65 26.75 -19.15
C THR A 98 8.82 28.03 -19.02
N PRO A 99 9.29 29.20 -19.48
CA PRO A 99 8.52 30.45 -19.42
C PRO A 99 7.12 30.32 -20.01
N GLU A 100 6.98 29.68 -21.17
CA GLU A 100 5.69 29.50 -21.88
C GLU A 100 4.75 28.60 -21.07
N ARG A 101 5.28 27.48 -20.54
CA ARG A 101 4.49 26.55 -19.72
C ARG A 101 4.10 27.16 -18.39
N ARG A 102 4.99 27.93 -17.75
CA ARG A 102 4.68 28.66 -16.52
C ARG A 102 3.60 29.69 -16.75
N GLN A 103 3.66 30.43 -17.86
CA GLN A 103 2.64 31.42 -18.22
C GLN A 103 1.28 30.77 -18.43
N ALA A 104 1.20 29.72 -19.25
CA ALA A 104 -0.05 29.00 -19.49
C ALA A 104 -0.60 28.35 -18.20
N ALA A 105 0.26 27.75 -17.38
CA ALA A 105 -0.16 27.14 -16.13
C ALA A 105 -0.62 28.17 -15.10
N GLY A 106 0.05 29.32 -15.01
CA GLY A 106 -0.34 30.42 -14.16
C GLY A 106 -1.71 30.99 -14.55
N LEU A 107 -1.99 31.13 -15.85
CA LEU A 107 -3.30 31.55 -16.36
C LEU A 107 -4.40 30.54 -15.98
N ALA A 108 -4.17 29.25 -16.21
CA ALA A 108 -5.13 28.20 -15.87
C ALA A 108 -5.41 28.15 -14.36
N LEU A 109 -4.38 28.27 -13.51
CA LEU A 109 -4.54 28.31 -12.05
C LEU A 109 -5.21 29.59 -11.57
N ALA A 110 -4.89 30.74 -12.18
CA ALA A 110 -5.56 32.00 -11.86
C ALA A 110 -7.07 31.92 -12.14
N ASP A 111 -7.48 31.33 -13.27
CA ASP A 111 -8.90 31.11 -13.58
C ASP A 111 -9.57 30.25 -12.51
N VAL A 112 -8.96 29.12 -12.12
CA VAL A 112 -9.47 28.25 -11.05
C VAL A 112 -9.76 29.01 -9.75
N PHE A 113 -8.87 29.92 -9.32
CA PHE A 113 -8.99 30.61 -8.03
C PHE A 113 -9.76 31.94 -8.07
N THR A 114 -9.94 32.53 -9.25
CA THR A 114 -10.51 33.89 -9.38
C THR A 114 -11.80 33.96 -10.19
N ASN A 115 -12.12 32.93 -10.98
CA ASN A 115 -13.31 32.91 -11.81
C ASN A 115 -14.57 32.69 -10.95
N PRO A 116 -15.50 33.66 -10.88
CA PRO A 116 -16.70 33.54 -10.05
C PRO A 116 -17.65 32.44 -10.54
N GLU A 117 -17.57 32.01 -11.80
CA GLU A 117 -18.39 30.92 -12.35
C GLU A 117 -18.01 29.53 -11.81
N THR A 118 -16.85 29.41 -11.15
CA THR A 118 -16.49 28.18 -10.40
C THR A 118 -17.40 27.94 -9.22
N GLY A 119 -17.99 29.00 -8.65
CA GLY A 119 -18.76 28.92 -7.40
C GLY A 119 -17.95 28.43 -6.20
N MET A 120 -16.62 28.31 -6.31
CA MET A 120 -15.77 27.71 -5.30
C MET A 120 -15.86 28.48 -3.99
N THR A 121 -16.18 27.78 -2.90
CA THR A 121 -16.27 28.38 -1.58
C THR A 121 -14.87 28.73 -1.03
N CYS A 122 -14.78 29.64 -0.06
CA CYS A 122 -13.51 29.95 0.61
C CYS A 122 -12.85 28.72 1.25
N ALA A 123 -13.64 27.80 1.81
CA ALA A 123 -13.15 26.55 2.39
C ALA A 123 -12.54 25.63 1.30
N GLN A 124 -13.23 25.46 0.17
CA GLN A 124 -12.71 24.71 -0.97
C GLN A 124 -11.44 25.35 -1.53
N GLY A 125 -11.42 26.67 -1.72
CA GLY A 125 -10.24 27.39 -2.21
C GLY A 125 -9.03 27.23 -1.29
N SER A 126 -9.19 27.40 0.03
CA SER A 126 -8.10 27.19 0.99
C SER A 126 -7.61 25.75 1.01
N TYR A 127 -8.53 24.78 0.91
CA TYR A 127 -8.21 23.36 0.90
C TYR A 127 -7.43 22.97 -0.37
N VAL A 128 -7.96 23.32 -1.55
CA VAL A 128 -7.33 23.03 -2.84
C VAL A 128 -5.96 23.69 -2.93
N ALA A 129 -5.82 24.96 -2.52
CA ALA A 129 -4.53 25.65 -2.52
C ALA A 129 -3.49 24.95 -1.63
N SER A 130 -3.89 24.46 -0.45
CA SER A 130 -2.99 23.72 0.43
C SER A 130 -2.61 22.36 -0.16
N LEU A 131 -3.57 21.66 -0.77
CA LEU A 131 -3.35 20.35 -1.36
C LEU A 131 -2.40 20.41 -2.56
N ILE A 132 -2.62 21.35 -3.48
CA ILE A 132 -1.79 21.45 -4.69
C ILE A 132 -0.37 21.92 -4.40
N ALA A 133 -0.19 22.80 -3.39
CA ALA A 133 1.15 23.16 -2.91
C ALA A 133 1.90 21.92 -2.37
N ASP A 134 1.19 21.04 -1.68
CA ASP A 134 1.75 19.82 -1.13
C ASP A 134 2.08 18.74 -2.18
N PHE A 135 1.50 18.79 -3.39
CA PHE A 135 1.96 17.93 -4.50
C PHE A 135 3.44 18.17 -4.80
N ILE A 136 3.86 19.44 -4.85
CA ILE A 136 5.24 19.83 -5.10
C ILE A 136 6.14 19.44 -3.92
N ALA A 137 5.69 19.71 -2.70
CA ALA A 137 6.43 19.33 -1.49
C ALA A 137 6.66 17.81 -1.44
N THR A 138 5.65 17.02 -1.83
CA THR A 138 5.73 15.56 -1.86
C THR A 138 6.69 15.04 -2.92
N GLU A 139 6.65 15.58 -4.14
CA GLU A 139 7.58 15.19 -5.20
C GLU A 139 9.04 15.55 -4.86
N LYS A 140 9.27 16.74 -4.28
CA LYS A 140 10.59 17.12 -3.80
C LYS A 140 11.08 16.20 -2.67
N ALA A 141 10.20 15.82 -1.74
CA ALA A 141 10.53 14.92 -0.65
C ALA A 141 10.88 13.51 -1.13
N SER A 142 10.12 12.93 -2.07
CA SER A 142 10.42 11.60 -2.61
C SER A 142 11.73 11.59 -3.39
N GLY A 143 11.98 12.61 -4.21
CA GLY A 143 13.23 12.77 -4.95
C GLY A 143 14.45 12.92 -4.03
N GLN A 144 14.34 13.73 -2.96
CA GLN A 144 15.39 13.88 -1.95
C GLN A 144 15.63 12.57 -1.19
N HIS A 145 14.56 11.86 -0.81
CA HIS A 145 14.67 10.56 -0.15
C HIS A 145 15.41 9.55 -1.04
N ARG A 146 15.08 9.47 -2.33
CA ARG A 146 15.80 8.61 -3.30
C ARG A 146 17.29 8.93 -3.33
N VAL A 147 17.68 10.21 -3.38
CA VAL A 147 19.10 10.62 -3.37
C VAL A 147 19.79 10.21 -2.07
N GLN A 148 19.12 10.33 -0.92
CA GLN A 148 19.66 9.89 0.36
C GLN A 148 19.83 8.37 0.42
N VAL A 149 18.83 7.61 -0.05
CA VAL A 149 18.89 6.15 -0.16
C VAL A 149 20.04 5.71 -1.08
N ALA A 150 20.33 6.44 -2.15
CA ALA A 150 21.42 6.14 -3.08
C ALA A 150 22.83 6.17 -2.41
N ASN A 151 22.99 6.81 -1.25
CA ASN A 151 24.23 6.74 -0.47
C ASN A 151 24.47 5.34 0.11
N THR A 152 23.41 4.54 0.28
CA THR A 152 23.49 3.15 0.78
C THR A 152 23.69 2.12 -0.35
N ILE A 153 23.75 2.59 -1.60
CA ILE A 153 23.85 1.78 -2.81
C ILE A 153 25.31 1.82 -3.33
N PRO A 154 25.83 0.74 -3.96
CA PRO A 154 27.16 0.73 -4.56
C PRO A 154 27.42 1.91 -5.51
N GLU A 155 28.64 2.45 -5.46
CA GLU A 155 29.03 3.67 -6.19
C GLU A 155 28.78 3.56 -7.70
N ASN A 156 29.04 2.39 -8.29
CA ASN A 156 28.85 2.14 -9.72
C ASN A 156 27.37 2.21 -10.17
N ILE A 157 26.42 2.19 -9.23
CA ILE A 157 24.98 2.30 -9.49
C ILE A 157 24.46 3.68 -9.03
N ARG A 158 25.18 4.37 -8.14
CA ARG A 158 24.73 5.65 -7.56
C ARG A 158 24.43 6.69 -8.63
N GLU A 159 25.34 6.90 -9.60
CA GLU A 159 25.14 7.88 -10.68
C GLU A 159 23.88 7.62 -11.50
N ILE A 160 23.51 6.34 -11.68
CA ILE A 160 22.29 5.93 -12.40
C ILE A 160 21.04 6.42 -11.66
N ILE A 161 21.08 6.42 -10.33
CA ILE A 161 19.92 6.71 -9.46
C ILE A 161 19.84 8.20 -9.11
N THR A 162 20.97 8.87 -8.95
CA THR A 162 21.01 10.27 -8.49
C THR A 162 20.96 11.29 -9.62
N ASP A 163 21.33 10.91 -10.84
CA ASP A 163 21.51 11.85 -11.96
C ASP A 163 20.68 11.47 -13.20
N ARG A 164 20.78 12.29 -14.25
CA ARG A 164 20.17 12.09 -15.57
C ARG A 164 20.94 11.10 -16.45
N TYR A 165 21.36 9.98 -15.88
CA TYR A 165 22.16 8.97 -16.57
C TYR A 165 21.48 8.48 -17.87
N LYS A 166 22.11 8.71 -19.03
CA LYS A 166 21.53 8.38 -20.35
C LYS A 166 21.97 7.02 -20.91
N GLY A 167 22.90 6.34 -20.25
CA GLY A 167 23.39 5.03 -20.68
C GLY A 167 22.39 3.90 -20.38
N SER A 168 22.76 2.68 -20.77
CA SER A 168 22.03 1.47 -20.39
C SER A 168 22.20 1.19 -18.89
N VAL A 169 21.12 0.75 -18.26
CA VAL A 169 21.12 0.33 -16.86
C VAL A 169 21.50 -1.15 -16.79
N PRO A 170 22.59 -1.51 -16.11
CA PRO A 170 23.06 -2.88 -16.11
C PRO A 170 22.18 -3.78 -15.23
N ALA A 171 22.19 -5.09 -15.49
CA ALA A 171 21.32 -6.07 -14.80
C ALA A 171 21.48 -6.05 -13.28
N GLU A 172 22.68 -5.78 -12.76
CA GLU A 172 22.95 -5.64 -11.33
C GLU A 172 22.24 -4.46 -10.67
N ALA A 173 21.94 -3.38 -11.42
CA ALA A 173 21.18 -2.24 -10.91
C ALA A 173 19.67 -2.54 -10.85
N TRP A 174 19.19 -3.39 -11.76
CA TRP A 174 17.81 -3.89 -11.75
C TRP A 174 17.57 -4.93 -10.67
N ARG A 175 18.59 -5.73 -10.37
CA ARG A 175 18.56 -6.71 -9.28
C ARG A 175 18.11 -6.01 -8.00
N GLN A 176 17.26 -6.69 -7.24
CA GLN A 176 16.57 -6.11 -6.10
C GLN A 176 17.55 -5.61 -5.02
N ILE A 177 17.85 -4.31 -5.05
CA ILE A 177 18.44 -3.58 -3.95
C ILE A 177 17.26 -3.13 -3.11
N GLU A 178 16.94 -3.88 -2.05
CA GLU A 178 15.87 -3.48 -1.13
C GLU A 178 16.32 -2.19 -0.42
N PRO A 179 15.71 -1.03 -0.72
CA PRO A 179 16.20 0.24 -0.19
C PRO A 179 15.94 0.33 1.31
N PHE A 180 16.77 1.12 2.00
CA PHE A 180 16.50 1.46 3.40
C PHE A 180 15.27 2.35 3.50
N VAL A 181 14.38 2.01 4.43
CA VAL A 181 13.23 2.85 4.73
C VAL A 181 13.55 3.76 5.91
N ASP A 182 13.50 5.08 5.69
CA ASP A 182 13.68 6.08 6.74
C ASP A 182 12.33 6.49 7.34
N VAL A 183 11.89 5.72 8.35
CA VAL A 183 10.62 5.96 9.05
C VAL A 183 10.61 7.31 9.79
N LYS A 184 11.78 7.83 10.20
CA LYS A 184 11.86 9.12 10.89
C LYS A 184 11.57 10.25 9.93
N GLN A 185 12.25 10.28 8.79
CA GLN A 185 12.02 11.26 7.74
C GLN A 185 10.56 11.21 7.25
N MET A 186 10.03 10.00 7.04
CA MET A 186 8.62 9.81 6.66
C MET A 186 7.64 10.42 7.67
N ALA A 187 7.86 10.21 8.97
CA ALA A 187 7.02 10.76 10.02
C ALA A 187 7.12 12.30 10.08
N GLU A 188 8.33 12.86 10.00
CA GLU A 188 8.57 14.31 9.98
C GLU A 188 7.96 14.99 8.76
N PHE A 189 7.97 14.30 7.61
CA PHE A 189 7.35 14.77 6.38
C PHE A 189 5.81 14.74 6.48
N LEU A 190 5.22 13.62 6.87
CA LEU A 190 3.75 13.49 6.99
C LEU A 190 3.12 14.39 8.06
N ASP A 191 3.92 14.85 9.02
CA ASP A 191 3.49 15.84 10.00
C ASP A 191 3.23 17.21 9.36
N LYS A 192 3.94 17.55 8.29
CA LYS A 192 3.91 18.86 7.62
C LYS A 192 3.10 18.90 6.33
N THR A 193 2.70 17.74 5.81
CA THR A 193 2.02 17.60 4.52
C THR A 193 0.61 17.05 4.72
N ASN A 194 -0.32 17.43 3.86
CA ASN A 194 -1.63 16.80 3.69
C ASN A 194 -1.43 15.37 3.15
N ILE A 195 -2.10 14.39 3.76
CA ILE A 195 -1.86 12.99 3.39
C ILE A 195 -2.46 12.62 2.04
N GLU A 196 -3.46 13.39 1.61
CA GLU A 196 -4.10 13.36 0.31
C GLU A 196 -3.07 13.60 -0.80
N ALA A 197 -2.16 14.55 -0.61
CA ALA A 197 -1.06 14.79 -1.55
C ALA A 197 -0.16 13.55 -1.71
N VAL A 198 0.14 12.88 -0.60
CA VAL A 198 0.98 11.66 -0.60
C VAL A 198 0.28 10.51 -1.32
N ILE A 199 -1.02 10.33 -1.08
CA ILE A 199 -1.83 9.30 -1.74
C ILE A 199 -1.93 9.58 -3.25
N ILE A 200 -2.19 10.83 -3.63
CA ILE A 200 -2.31 11.26 -5.03
C ILE A 200 -0.98 11.07 -5.77
N LYS A 201 0.14 11.54 -5.20
CA LYS A 201 1.47 11.34 -5.81
C LYS A 201 1.90 9.87 -5.85
N ALA A 202 1.45 9.04 -4.90
CA ALA A 202 1.64 7.59 -4.96
C ALA A 202 0.87 6.95 -6.14
N CYS A 203 -0.36 7.39 -6.40
CA CYS A 203 -1.14 6.97 -7.58
C CYS A 203 -0.50 7.47 -8.89
N GLU A 204 -0.01 8.70 -8.92
CA GLU A 204 0.71 9.26 -10.06
C GLU A 204 1.99 8.47 -10.36
N LEU A 205 2.77 8.12 -9.34
CA LEU A 205 3.96 7.27 -9.49
C LEU A 205 3.60 5.88 -10.01
N LEU A 206 2.49 5.31 -9.57
CA LEU A 206 1.99 4.05 -10.11
C LEU A 206 1.63 4.17 -11.60
N ASP A 207 0.97 5.26 -12.02
CA ASP A 207 0.70 5.51 -13.44
C ASP A 207 2.01 5.67 -14.22
N ASN A 208 2.97 6.48 -13.72
CA ASN A 208 4.28 6.68 -14.35
C ASN A 208 5.05 5.36 -14.54
N MET A 209 4.97 4.43 -13.58
CA MET A 209 5.59 3.11 -13.72
C MET A 209 4.86 2.20 -14.74
N CYS A 210 3.57 2.40 -14.97
CA CYS A 210 2.79 1.67 -15.98
C CYS A 210 2.93 2.28 -17.38
N TYR A 211 2.95 3.62 -17.45
CA TYR A 211 2.95 4.45 -18.64
C TYR A 211 4.07 5.50 -18.51
N PRO A 212 5.34 5.10 -18.65
CA PRO A 212 6.47 5.97 -18.39
C PRO A 212 6.56 7.10 -19.41
N SER A 213 6.61 8.34 -18.92
CA SER A 213 6.79 9.55 -19.72
C SER A 213 8.21 9.68 -20.31
N SER A 214 9.17 8.88 -19.84
CA SER A 214 10.55 8.88 -20.27
C SER A 214 11.00 7.48 -20.72
N LEU A 215 11.64 7.41 -21.88
CA LEU A 215 12.26 6.17 -22.38
C LEU A 215 13.56 5.81 -21.65
N ARG A 216 14.15 6.77 -20.91
CA ARG A 216 15.39 6.59 -20.16
C ARG A 216 15.21 5.53 -19.07
N GLU A 217 15.96 4.44 -19.18
CA GLU A 217 15.92 3.32 -18.24
C GLU A 217 16.19 3.74 -16.79
N SER A 218 17.13 4.65 -16.57
CA SER A 218 17.42 5.17 -15.22
C SER A 218 16.26 5.95 -14.62
N ALA A 219 15.40 6.60 -15.42
CA ALA A 219 14.17 7.23 -14.90
C ALA A 219 13.19 6.17 -14.37
N LYS A 220 13.05 5.05 -15.07
CA LYS A 220 12.21 3.93 -14.61
C LYS A 220 12.76 3.32 -13.32
N LEU A 221 14.08 3.17 -13.21
CA LEU A 221 14.71 2.69 -11.97
C LEU A 221 14.54 3.70 -10.81
N GLN A 222 14.60 5.00 -11.11
CA GLN A 222 14.35 6.07 -10.15
C GLN A 222 12.92 5.97 -9.59
N ASP A 223 11.92 5.77 -10.45
CA ASP A 223 10.51 5.58 -10.03
C ASP A 223 10.32 4.31 -9.18
N VAL A 224 10.95 3.20 -9.59
CA VAL A 224 10.97 1.94 -8.83
C VAL A 224 11.50 2.15 -7.41
N LEU A 225 12.60 2.91 -7.27
CA LEU A 225 13.20 3.17 -5.97
C LEU A 225 12.33 4.06 -5.10
N GLU A 226 11.72 5.11 -5.65
CA GLU A 226 10.75 5.93 -4.90
C GLU A 226 9.54 5.11 -4.45
N ALA A 227 9.04 4.21 -5.31
CA ALA A 227 7.93 3.34 -4.98
C ALA A 227 8.28 2.40 -3.81
N GLU A 228 9.46 1.76 -3.85
CA GLU A 228 9.89 0.77 -2.85
C GLU A 228 10.34 1.39 -1.52
N SER A 229 11.00 2.55 -1.57
CA SER A 229 11.62 3.20 -0.40
C SER A 229 10.73 4.24 0.28
N PHE A 230 9.86 4.91 -0.46
CA PHE A 230 9.08 6.04 0.02
C PHE A 230 7.58 5.77 0.03
N TYR A 231 6.96 5.63 -1.15
CA TYR A 231 5.50 5.62 -1.26
C TYR A 231 4.85 4.33 -0.77
N ALA A 232 5.35 3.14 -1.16
CA ALA A 232 4.73 1.89 -0.74
C ALA A 232 4.83 1.65 0.79
N PRO A 233 5.97 1.93 1.45
CA PRO A 233 6.03 1.90 2.92
C PRO A 233 5.04 2.86 3.58
N LEU A 234 4.95 4.12 3.13
CA LEU A 234 3.99 5.09 3.65
C LEU A 234 2.55 4.59 3.49
N CYS A 235 2.18 4.12 2.29
CA CYS A 235 0.85 3.58 2.01
C CYS A 235 0.51 2.38 2.91
N GLU A 236 1.45 1.46 3.14
CA GLU A 236 1.24 0.28 4.00
C GLU A 236 0.97 0.66 5.47
N VAL A 237 1.71 1.64 5.98
CA VAL A 237 1.57 2.10 7.38
C VAL A 237 0.28 2.91 7.54
N MET A 238 -0.06 3.76 6.57
CA MET A 238 -1.34 4.47 6.51
C MET A 238 -2.54 3.54 6.25
N GLY A 239 -2.32 2.26 5.94
CA GLY A 239 -3.39 1.28 5.74
C GLY A 239 -3.98 1.23 4.31
N PHE A 240 -3.37 1.93 3.35
CA PHE A 240 -3.65 1.80 1.92
C PHE A 240 -2.92 0.57 1.35
N ASP A 241 -3.23 -0.60 1.89
CA ASP A 241 -2.60 -1.89 1.56
C ASP A 241 -2.66 -2.20 0.07
N GLY A 242 -3.76 -1.79 -0.57
CA GLY A 242 -3.96 -1.97 -1.98
C GLY A 242 -2.95 -1.21 -2.83
N LEU A 243 -2.85 0.10 -2.61
CA LEU A 243 -1.90 0.97 -3.31
C LEU A 243 -0.45 0.53 -3.05
N ALA A 244 -0.12 0.20 -1.80
CA ALA A 244 1.19 -0.31 -1.43
C ALA A 244 1.54 -1.63 -2.14
N ALA A 245 0.57 -2.53 -2.33
CA ALA A 245 0.77 -3.78 -3.06
C ALA A 245 0.92 -3.54 -4.57
N SER A 246 0.14 -2.63 -5.15
CA SER A 246 0.22 -2.26 -6.57
C SER A 246 1.58 -1.65 -6.93
N LEU A 247 2.04 -0.67 -6.14
CA LEU A 247 3.35 -0.04 -6.28
C LEU A 247 4.48 -1.09 -6.28
N ARG A 248 4.49 -1.99 -5.28
CA ARG A 248 5.51 -3.05 -5.19
C ARG A 248 5.41 -4.05 -6.32
N SER A 249 4.20 -4.42 -6.74
CA SER A 249 4.01 -5.33 -7.86
C SER A 249 4.60 -4.73 -9.13
N GLN A 250 4.31 -3.47 -9.43
CA GLN A 250 4.82 -2.83 -10.63
C GLN A 250 6.33 -2.62 -10.56
N ALA A 251 6.86 -2.23 -9.39
CA ALA A 251 8.30 -2.16 -9.16
C ALA A 251 9.01 -3.49 -9.46
N HIS A 252 8.47 -4.60 -8.95
CA HIS A 252 9.01 -5.93 -9.23
C HIS A 252 8.92 -6.33 -10.71
N ILE A 253 7.82 -6.01 -11.39
CA ILE A 253 7.66 -6.27 -12.84
C ILE A 253 8.74 -5.51 -13.62
N ILE A 254 8.97 -4.23 -13.33
CA ILE A 254 10.00 -3.43 -14.00
C ILE A 254 11.39 -4.01 -13.76
N ARG A 255 11.72 -4.36 -12.51
CA ARG A 255 13.02 -4.97 -12.16
C ARG A 255 13.25 -6.30 -12.87
N LEU A 256 12.23 -7.15 -12.96
CA LEU A 256 12.32 -8.44 -13.64
C LEU A 256 12.49 -8.26 -15.16
N LYS A 257 11.73 -7.33 -15.77
CA LYS A 257 11.93 -6.96 -17.18
C LYS A 257 13.34 -6.44 -17.45
N GLY A 258 13.88 -5.59 -16.57
CA GLY A 258 15.26 -5.10 -16.66
C GLY A 258 16.33 -6.20 -16.53
N GLN A 259 15.95 -7.37 -15.98
CA GLN A 259 16.80 -8.56 -15.90
C GLN A 259 16.53 -9.58 -17.03
N GLY A 260 15.61 -9.28 -17.95
CA GLY A 260 15.24 -10.18 -19.05
C GLY A 260 14.21 -11.26 -18.72
N GLU A 261 13.59 -11.22 -17.53
CA GLU A 261 12.67 -12.24 -17.01
C GLU A 261 11.23 -12.06 -17.51
N HIS A 262 11.05 -11.85 -18.82
CA HIS A 262 9.74 -11.60 -19.42
C HIS A 262 8.81 -12.82 -19.33
N ASP A 263 9.34 -14.00 -19.68
CA ASP A 263 8.55 -15.25 -19.74
C ASP A 263 8.01 -15.64 -18.37
N LEU A 264 8.82 -15.47 -17.30
CA LEU A 264 8.38 -15.71 -15.93
C LEU A 264 7.21 -14.80 -15.54
N ILE A 265 7.23 -13.53 -15.95
CA ILE A 265 6.15 -12.60 -15.62
C ILE A 265 4.85 -13.04 -16.30
N GLU A 266 4.91 -13.45 -17.56
CA GLU A 266 3.73 -13.91 -18.30
C GLU A 266 3.22 -15.25 -17.79
N GLU A 267 4.11 -16.22 -17.48
CA GLU A 267 3.77 -17.49 -16.83
C GLU A 267 2.97 -17.26 -15.53
N ILE A 268 3.46 -16.36 -14.67
CA ILE A 268 2.80 -16.03 -13.40
C ILE A 268 1.52 -15.24 -13.62
N ARG A 269 1.45 -14.39 -14.65
CA ARG A 269 0.24 -13.65 -15.00
C ARG A 269 -0.87 -14.59 -15.43
N GLU A 270 -0.59 -15.58 -16.29
CA GLU A 270 -1.57 -16.58 -16.72
C GLU A 270 -2.14 -17.37 -15.52
N GLN A 271 -1.27 -17.82 -14.61
CA GLN A 271 -1.70 -18.50 -13.39
C GLN A 271 -2.52 -17.58 -12.46
N TYR A 272 -2.13 -16.31 -12.34
CA TYR A 272 -2.89 -15.34 -11.55
C TYR A 272 -4.28 -15.11 -12.15
N GLU A 273 -4.39 -14.96 -13.47
CA GLU A 273 -5.65 -14.67 -14.15
C GLU A 273 -6.63 -15.85 -14.07
N THR A 274 -6.16 -17.09 -14.17
CA THR A 274 -7.01 -18.27 -13.97
C THR A 274 -7.60 -18.31 -12.55
N ILE A 275 -6.78 -18.13 -11.51
CA ILE A 275 -7.25 -18.08 -10.11
C ILE A 275 -8.21 -16.90 -9.90
N ARG A 276 -7.90 -15.75 -10.48
CA ARG A 276 -8.71 -14.53 -10.39
C ARG A 276 -10.11 -14.72 -10.98
N GLN A 277 -10.22 -15.39 -12.12
CA GLN A 277 -11.50 -15.61 -12.81
C GLN A 277 -12.52 -16.40 -11.97
N VAL A 278 -12.05 -17.34 -11.13
CA VAL A 278 -12.91 -18.04 -10.16
C VAL A 278 -13.57 -17.08 -9.16
N GLY A 279 -12.88 -15.99 -8.84
CA GLY A 279 -13.37 -14.95 -7.93
C GLY A 279 -13.13 -15.28 -6.45
N VAL A 280 -12.58 -14.31 -5.71
CA VAL A 280 -12.17 -14.52 -4.31
C VAL A 280 -13.33 -14.94 -3.40
N ARG A 281 -14.55 -14.47 -3.65
CA ARG A 281 -15.75 -14.91 -2.91
C ARG A 281 -15.96 -16.41 -3.00
N ASN A 282 -15.80 -16.99 -4.19
CA ASN A 282 -15.98 -18.42 -4.42
C ASN A 282 -14.84 -19.22 -3.77
N LEU A 283 -13.60 -18.73 -3.90
CA LEU A 283 -12.45 -19.34 -3.22
C LEU A 283 -12.63 -19.35 -1.68
N VAL A 284 -13.07 -18.24 -1.10
CA VAL A 284 -13.37 -18.13 0.34
C VAL A 284 -14.55 -19.01 0.75
N ASN A 285 -15.61 -19.08 -0.08
CA ASN A 285 -16.72 -20.01 0.12
C ASN A 285 -16.23 -21.46 0.20
N THR A 286 -15.41 -21.90 -0.76
CA THR A 286 -14.83 -23.25 -0.75
C THR A 286 -14.04 -23.51 0.53
N ILE A 287 -13.19 -22.57 0.95
CA ILE A 287 -12.36 -22.67 2.16
C ILE A 287 -13.21 -22.83 3.43
N PHE A 288 -14.23 -21.98 3.63
CA PHE A 288 -15.06 -22.01 4.84
C PHE A 288 -16.31 -22.90 4.75
N GLY A 289 -16.63 -23.41 3.56
CA GLY A 289 -17.76 -24.31 3.29
C GLY A 289 -19.11 -23.68 3.54
N THR A 290 -19.32 -22.45 3.08
CA THR A 290 -20.59 -21.75 3.27
C THR A 290 -20.92 -20.81 2.13
N GLU A 291 -22.11 -20.95 1.57
CA GLU A 291 -22.63 -20.05 0.55
C GLU A 291 -22.90 -18.63 1.09
N LYS A 292 -22.96 -18.48 2.43
CA LYS A 292 -23.15 -17.20 3.12
C LYS A 292 -21.82 -16.47 3.36
N VAL A 293 -21.05 -16.28 2.29
CA VAL A 293 -19.86 -15.42 2.27
C VAL A 293 -20.21 -14.07 1.67
N LYS A 294 -19.86 -13.00 2.38
CA LYS A 294 -19.76 -11.64 1.84
C LYS A 294 -18.29 -11.26 1.75
N THR A 295 -17.91 -10.60 0.67
CA THR A 295 -16.57 -10.03 0.49
C THR A 295 -16.70 -8.57 0.14
N GLU A 296 -15.88 -7.73 0.74
CA GLU A 296 -15.81 -6.30 0.49
C GLU A 296 -14.37 -5.95 0.16
N ALA A 297 -14.12 -5.34 -0.99
CA ALA A 297 -12.76 -4.92 -1.32
C ALA A 297 -12.42 -3.62 -0.61
N VAL A 298 -11.16 -3.48 -0.21
CA VAL A 298 -10.63 -2.22 0.34
C VAL A 298 -10.23 -1.22 -0.74
N VAL A 299 -10.55 -1.52 -2.00
CA VAL A 299 -10.33 -0.65 -3.16
C VAL A 299 -11.61 -0.52 -3.99
N GLY A 300 -11.92 0.72 -4.35
CA GLY A 300 -12.92 1.18 -5.30
C GLY A 300 -14.31 1.44 -4.70
N PRO A 301 -15.02 2.51 -5.13
CA PRO A 301 -16.45 2.69 -4.87
C PRO A 301 -17.32 1.74 -5.71
N ARG A 302 -16.73 0.98 -6.64
CA ARG A 302 -17.43 -0.06 -7.42
C ARG A 302 -17.70 -1.27 -6.55
N SER A 303 -18.66 -1.11 -5.65
CA SER A 303 -19.37 -2.17 -4.98
C SER A 303 -20.11 -3.02 -6.02
N GLU A 304 -19.44 -3.98 -6.63
CA GLU A 304 -20.15 -5.09 -7.23
C GLU A 304 -19.55 -6.41 -6.77
N GLU A 305 -20.46 -7.24 -6.27
CA GLU A 305 -20.36 -8.68 -6.22
C GLU A 305 -19.74 -9.13 -7.55
N SER A 306 -18.55 -9.75 -7.52
CA SER A 306 -17.81 -10.23 -8.70
C SER A 306 -17.48 -9.15 -9.75
N CYS A 307 -16.48 -8.30 -9.49
CA CYS A 307 -15.79 -7.54 -10.53
C CYS A 307 -14.49 -8.26 -10.91
N PRO A 308 -14.41 -8.98 -12.06
CA PRO A 308 -13.19 -9.60 -12.51
C PRO A 308 -12.10 -8.56 -12.78
N ASN A 309 -12.41 -7.31 -13.13
CA ASN A 309 -11.45 -6.35 -13.71
C ASN A 309 -10.70 -5.45 -12.71
N ARG A 310 -10.65 -5.78 -11.41
CA ARG A 310 -9.87 -4.97 -10.45
C ARG A 310 -8.37 -5.18 -10.59
N SER A 311 -7.61 -4.11 -10.37
CA SER A 311 -6.15 -4.10 -10.46
C SER A 311 -5.51 -5.02 -9.41
N ILE A 312 -6.18 -5.19 -8.27
CA ILE A 312 -5.77 -6.05 -7.15
C ILE A 312 -6.96 -6.69 -6.43
N HIS A 313 -6.71 -7.75 -5.68
CA HIS A 313 -7.74 -8.46 -4.89
C HIS A 313 -7.34 -8.54 -3.43
N ILE A 314 -7.61 -7.44 -2.71
CA ILE A 314 -7.42 -7.33 -1.26
C ILE A 314 -8.73 -6.81 -0.67
N GLY A 315 -9.13 -7.35 0.48
CA GLY A 315 -10.38 -6.94 1.09
C GLY A 315 -10.68 -7.65 2.40
N ASP A 316 -11.89 -7.43 2.87
CA ASP A 316 -12.48 -8.06 4.03
C ASP A 316 -13.44 -9.15 3.58
N PHE A 317 -13.53 -10.21 4.38
CA PHE A 317 -14.53 -11.25 4.18
C PHE A 317 -15.30 -11.49 5.47
N LEU A 318 -16.55 -11.91 5.26
CA LEU A 318 -17.45 -12.35 6.29
C LEU A 318 -18.08 -13.68 5.88
N ALA A 319 -17.70 -14.75 6.57
CA ALA A 319 -18.26 -16.08 6.37
C ALA A 319 -19.19 -16.45 7.53
N LYS A 320 -20.34 -17.06 7.24
CA LYS A 320 -21.23 -17.63 8.26
C LYS A 320 -21.31 -19.14 8.12
N ASN A 321 -20.62 -19.87 8.98
CA ASN A 321 -20.70 -21.33 9.04
C ASN A 321 -20.97 -21.78 10.48
N GLY A 322 -22.24 -21.73 10.91
CA GLY A 322 -22.65 -21.91 12.31
C GLY A 322 -22.24 -20.75 13.25
N LYS A 323 -21.04 -20.19 13.06
CA LYS A 323 -20.49 -18.98 13.67
C LYS A 323 -20.14 -17.95 12.59
N LYS A 324 -20.18 -16.67 12.95
CA LYS A 324 -19.66 -15.55 12.15
C LYS A 324 -18.12 -15.58 12.20
N VAL A 325 -17.45 -15.68 11.06
CA VAL A 325 -16.00 -15.58 10.91
C VAL A 325 -15.70 -14.34 10.08
N GLU A 326 -14.88 -13.45 10.62
CA GLU A 326 -14.44 -12.22 9.97
C GLU A 326 -12.93 -12.25 9.75
N GLY A 327 -12.49 -11.65 8.64
CA GLY A 327 -11.09 -11.63 8.30
C GLY A 327 -10.77 -10.82 7.07
N LYS A 328 -9.50 -10.86 6.67
CA LYS A 328 -8.98 -10.21 5.47
C LYS A 328 -8.54 -11.24 4.44
N TYR A 329 -8.75 -10.95 3.17
CA TYR A 329 -8.23 -11.73 2.07
C TYR A 329 -7.22 -10.94 1.24
N ARG A 330 -6.29 -11.66 0.61
CA ARG A 330 -5.36 -11.12 -0.36
C ARG A 330 -4.99 -12.19 -1.38
N LEU A 331 -5.24 -11.91 -2.66
CA LEU A 331 -4.55 -12.59 -3.74
C LEU A 331 -3.20 -11.89 -3.98
N LYS A 332 -2.12 -12.66 -4.03
CA LYS A 332 -0.78 -12.12 -4.27
C LYS A 332 -0.71 -11.56 -5.69
N THR A 333 -0.24 -10.32 -5.80
CA THR A 333 -0.05 -9.62 -7.07
C THR A 333 1.04 -10.26 -7.92
N VAL A 334 0.87 -10.24 -9.24
CA VAL A 334 1.79 -10.83 -10.24
C VAL A 334 3.26 -10.51 -9.96
N GLY A 335 3.63 -9.24 -9.78
CA GLY A 335 5.03 -8.85 -9.58
C GLY A 335 5.64 -9.40 -8.30
N SER A 336 4.89 -9.37 -7.19
CA SER A 336 5.35 -9.96 -5.92
C SER A 336 5.44 -11.48 -5.97
N TRP A 337 4.59 -12.15 -6.75
CA TRP A 337 4.66 -13.60 -6.95
C TRP A 337 5.87 -13.94 -7.82
N ALA A 338 6.01 -13.31 -8.98
CA ALA A 338 7.14 -13.52 -9.88
C ALA A 338 8.48 -13.24 -9.19
N ALA A 339 8.60 -12.17 -8.40
CA ALA A 339 9.82 -11.87 -7.64
C ALA A 339 10.18 -12.98 -6.65
N LYS A 340 9.17 -13.54 -5.93
CA LYS A 340 9.40 -14.68 -5.01
C LYS A 340 9.84 -15.95 -5.76
N VAL A 341 9.27 -16.23 -6.94
CA VAL A 341 9.64 -17.38 -7.76
C VAL A 341 11.05 -17.20 -8.32
N TYR A 342 11.35 -16.01 -8.84
CA TYR A 342 12.68 -15.65 -9.31
C TYR A 342 13.74 -15.80 -8.22
N GLU A 343 13.52 -15.21 -7.03
CA GLU A 343 14.45 -15.34 -5.89
C GLU A 343 14.66 -16.81 -5.51
N ALA A 344 13.61 -17.64 -5.55
CA ALA A 344 13.74 -19.06 -5.25
C ALA A 344 14.53 -19.83 -6.34
N ARG A 345 14.29 -19.54 -7.63
CA ARG A 345 15.04 -20.13 -8.76
C ARG A 345 16.53 -19.78 -8.66
N GLN A 346 16.86 -18.56 -8.25
CA GLN A 346 18.26 -18.14 -7.98
C GLN A 346 18.91 -18.88 -6.80
N ASN A 347 18.13 -19.52 -5.94
CA ASN A 347 18.59 -20.33 -4.81
C ASN A 347 18.36 -21.83 -5.03
N ASP A 348 18.46 -22.29 -6.28
CA ASP A 348 18.32 -23.70 -6.69
C ASP A 348 16.97 -24.37 -6.34
N LYS A 349 15.90 -23.57 -6.21
CA LYS A 349 14.53 -24.07 -5.95
C LYS A 349 13.65 -23.84 -7.18
N LEU A 350 13.89 -24.65 -8.21
CA LEU A 350 13.26 -24.49 -9.53
C LEU A 350 11.73 -24.61 -9.52
N GLU A 351 11.18 -25.52 -8.72
CA GLU A 351 9.73 -25.81 -8.62
C GLU A 351 9.04 -25.05 -7.46
N TYR A 352 9.59 -23.91 -7.04
CA TYR A 352 9.02 -23.18 -5.92
C TYR A 352 7.72 -22.47 -6.26
N THR A 353 6.70 -22.71 -5.46
CA THR A 353 5.47 -21.91 -5.43
C THR A 353 5.26 -21.35 -4.02
N PRO A 354 5.04 -20.03 -3.86
CA PRO A 354 4.66 -19.46 -2.57
C PRO A 354 3.32 -20.05 -2.12
N MET A 355 3.22 -20.48 -0.85
CA MET A 355 1.94 -20.96 -0.29
C MET A 355 0.94 -19.83 -0.03
N ASP A 356 1.40 -18.58 0.02
CA ASP A 356 0.59 -17.39 0.27
C ASP A 356 0.12 -16.72 -1.02
N VAL A 357 -0.20 -17.50 -2.08
CA VAL A 357 -0.84 -16.98 -3.30
C VAL A 357 -2.23 -16.46 -2.95
N LEU A 358 -3.09 -17.28 -2.34
CA LEU A 358 -4.29 -16.81 -1.65
C LEU A 358 -4.02 -16.77 -0.14
N GLY A 359 -3.83 -15.56 0.39
CA GLY A 359 -3.68 -15.33 1.82
C GLY A 359 -5.01 -14.95 2.47
N LEU A 360 -5.34 -15.62 3.57
CA LEU A 360 -6.47 -15.27 4.43
C LEU A 360 -5.97 -15.00 5.85
N THR A 361 -6.54 -14.01 6.51
CA THR A 361 -6.28 -13.71 7.91
C THR A 361 -7.60 -13.65 8.66
N VAL A 362 -7.89 -14.68 9.45
CA VAL A 362 -9.01 -14.72 10.39
C VAL A 362 -8.63 -13.92 11.63
N ILE A 363 -9.53 -13.03 12.06
CA ILE A 363 -9.28 -12.10 13.17
C ILE A 363 -10.29 -12.40 14.29
N SER A 364 -9.78 -12.80 15.45
CA SER A 364 -10.60 -13.06 16.64
C SER A 364 -10.34 -12.02 17.74
N ASP A 365 -11.26 -11.88 18.69
CA ASP A 365 -11.13 -10.89 19.77
C ASP A 365 -10.05 -11.28 20.79
N THR A 366 -10.03 -12.55 21.20
CA THR A 366 -9.12 -13.05 22.24
C THR A 366 -8.27 -14.22 21.74
N VAL A 367 -7.18 -14.52 22.44
CA VAL A 367 -6.34 -15.70 22.18
C VAL A 367 -7.15 -16.99 22.31
N LYS A 368 -8.09 -17.05 23.27
CA LYS A 368 -8.96 -18.22 23.46
C LYS A 368 -9.88 -18.43 22.26
N ASP A 369 -10.54 -17.37 21.78
CA ASP A 369 -11.40 -17.45 20.60
C ASP A 369 -10.61 -17.82 19.35
N GLN A 370 -9.42 -17.23 19.19
CA GLN A 370 -8.51 -17.53 18.10
C GLN A 370 -8.08 -19.00 18.09
N ALA A 371 -7.69 -19.56 19.24
CA ALA A 371 -7.30 -20.96 19.37
C ALA A 371 -8.46 -21.89 18.99
N ARG A 372 -9.66 -21.60 19.51
CA ARG A 372 -10.88 -22.36 19.19
C ARG A 372 -11.20 -22.32 17.70
N ASP A 373 -11.19 -21.13 17.11
CA ASP A 373 -11.49 -20.94 15.68
C ASP A 373 -10.45 -21.65 14.79
N PHE A 374 -9.18 -21.65 15.19
CA PHE A 374 -8.12 -22.37 14.49
C PHE A 374 -8.31 -23.89 14.54
N VAL A 375 -8.55 -24.45 15.73
CA VAL A 375 -8.75 -25.90 15.90
C VAL A 375 -10.02 -26.37 15.19
N GLU A 376 -11.11 -25.60 15.30
CA GLU A 376 -12.35 -25.88 14.58
C GLU A 376 -12.15 -25.88 13.06
N PHE A 377 -11.38 -24.92 12.53
CA PHE A 377 -11.04 -24.87 11.12
C PHE A 377 -10.22 -26.09 10.68
N LEU A 378 -9.21 -26.51 11.45
CA LEU A 378 -8.43 -27.71 11.14
C LEU A 378 -9.32 -28.95 11.09
N GLN A 379 -10.14 -29.17 12.11
CA GLN A 379 -10.96 -30.39 12.19
C GLN A 379 -12.09 -30.42 11.17
N ARG A 380 -12.80 -29.31 10.97
CA ARG A 380 -14.02 -29.28 10.13
C ARG A 380 -13.77 -28.92 8.68
N ARG A 381 -12.70 -28.16 8.40
CA ARG A 381 -12.39 -27.69 7.04
C ARG A 381 -11.22 -28.43 6.45
N ILE A 382 -10.11 -28.58 7.17
CA ILE A 382 -8.94 -29.28 6.64
C ILE A 382 -9.16 -30.80 6.64
N ASP A 383 -9.43 -31.41 7.79
CA ASP A 383 -9.45 -32.88 7.92
C ASP A 383 -10.66 -33.54 7.23
N MET A 384 -11.76 -32.81 7.05
CA MET A 384 -12.99 -33.32 6.44
C MET A 384 -13.12 -32.99 4.95
N ASN A 385 -12.24 -32.17 4.37
CA ASN A 385 -12.36 -31.77 2.97
C ASN A 385 -11.24 -32.38 2.11
N PRO A 386 -11.54 -33.38 1.25
CA PRO A 386 -10.54 -34.02 0.41
C PRO A 386 -9.93 -33.08 -0.63
N ALA A 387 -10.56 -31.93 -0.93
CA ALA A 387 -10.02 -30.93 -1.83
C ALA A 387 -8.85 -30.14 -1.23
N PHE A 388 -8.55 -30.28 0.06
CA PHE A 388 -7.46 -29.57 0.73
C PHE A 388 -6.30 -30.50 1.03
N GLN A 389 -5.21 -30.33 0.30
CA GLN A 389 -3.99 -31.11 0.46
C GLN A 389 -2.99 -30.30 1.26
N LEU A 390 -2.74 -30.70 2.52
CA LEU A 390 -1.74 -30.03 3.36
C LEU A 390 -0.37 -30.01 2.68
N LYS A 391 0.19 -28.81 2.51
CA LYS A 391 1.49 -28.60 1.89
C LYS A 391 2.24 -27.57 2.70
N LYS A 392 3.42 -27.96 3.22
CA LYS A 392 4.25 -27.07 4.02
C LYS A 392 4.87 -25.98 3.17
N ALA A 393 5.01 -24.79 3.74
CA ALA A 393 5.89 -23.77 3.17
C ALA A 393 7.35 -24.23 3.25
N ASN A 394 8.18 -23.86 2.27
CA ASN A 394 9.57 -24.32 2.19
C ASN A 394 10.43 -24.00 3.42
N SER A 395 10.09 -22.95 4.18
CA SER A 395 10.81 -22.55 5.40
C SER A 395 10.30 -23.25 6.67
N LYS A 396 9.38 -24.21 6.54
CA LYS A 396 8.69 -24.87 7.65
C LYS A 396 8.85 -26.38 7.62
N SER A 397 8.81 -26.99 8.79
CA SER A 397 8.82 -28.44 8.95
C SER A 397 7.41 -29.02 8.81
N SER A 398 6.37 -28.23 9.10
CA SER A 398 4.96 -28.62 8.92
C SER A 398 4.12 -27.59 8.16
N ALA A 399 3.02 -28.07 7.58
CA ALA A 399 1.94 -27.27 7.00
C ALA A 399 1.07 -26.58 8.06
N ILE A 400 1.05 -27.09 9.29
CA ILE A 400 0.35 -26.49 10.43
C ILE A 400 1.42 -25.92 11.36
N TYR A 401 1.39 -24.61 11.58
CA TYR A 401 2.44 -23.89 12.30
C TYR A 401 1.85 -22.92 13.31
N VAL A 402 2.35 -22.96 14.54
CA VAL A 402 1.95 -22.06 15.62
C VAL A 402 3.20 -21.40 16.18
N GLN A 403 3.22 -20.07 16.23
CA GLN A 403 4.29 -19.32 16.85
C GLN A 403 3.77 -18.25 17.80
N GLY A 404 4.53 -17.97 18.85
CA GLY A 404 4.22 -16.90 19.79
C GLY A 404 4.88 -17.12 21.13
N THR A 405 4.38 -16.43 22.15
CA THR A 405 4.84 -16.60 23.53
C THR A 405 4.50 -18.00 24.06
N VAL A 406 5.16 -18.40 25.15
CA VAL A 406 4.87 -19.67 25.85
C VAL A 406 3.38 -19.79 26.15
N ASP A 407 2.76 -18.75 26.70
CA ASP A 407 1.34 -18.74 27.05
C ASP A 407 0.43 -18.90 25.83
N TYR A 408 0.75 -18.22 24.73
CA TYR A 408 0.00 -18.33 23.49
C TYR A 408 0.08 -19.74 22.90
N VAL A 409 1.29 -20.28 22.78
CA VAL A 409 1.51 -21.63 22.24
C VAL A 409 0.84 -22.70 23.12
N ASN A 410 0.92 -22.54 24.44
CA ASN A 410 0.26 -23.45 25.38
C ASN A 410 -1.26 -23.37 25.31
N ALA A 411 -1.83 -22.17 25.13
CA ALA A 411 -3.27 -22.01 24.94
C ALA A 411 -3.76 -22.75 23.69
N VAL A 412 -3.06 -22.63 22.57
CA VAL A 412 -3.41 -23.34 21.32
C VAL A 412 -3.22 -24.85 21.47
N ARG A 413 -2.13 -25.31 22.10
CA ARG A 413 -1.90 -26.73 22.39
C ARG A 413 -2.97 -27.33 23.28
N TRP A 414 -3.38 -26.59 24.30
CA TRP A 414 -4.44 -27.02 25.21
C TRP A 414 -5.75 -27.21 24.45
N GLU A 415 -6.12 -26.24 23.61
CA GLU A 415 -7.33 -26.33 22.78
C GLU A 415 -7.27 -27.55 21.83
N MET A 416 -6.13 -27.77 21.17
CA MET A 416 -5.90 -28.95 20.33
C MET A 416 -6.08 -30.25 21.13
N TRP A 417 -5.49 -30.34 22.33
CA TRP A 417 -5.57 -31.53 23.18
C TRP A 417 -7.00 -31.80 23.66
N GLN A 418 -7.72 -30.76 24.10
CA GLN A 418 -9.13 -30.87 24.53
C GLN A 418 -10.03 -31.41 23.42
N HIS A 419 -9.72 -31.06 22.17
CA HIS A 419 -10.46 -31.49 21.00
C HIS A 419 -9.90 -32.76 20.34
N GLY A 420 -8.92 -33.44 20.95
CA GLY A 420 -8.32 -34.67 20.44
C GLY A 420 -7.56 -34.51 19.13
N PHE A 421 -7.09 -33.30 18.81
CA PHE A 421 -6.29 -33.04 17.62
C PHE A 421 -4.85 -33.55 17.78
N ASP A 422 -4.33 -34.24 16.77
CA ASP A 422 -2.97 -34.76 16.75
C ASP A 422 -1.93 -33.62 16.62
N ILE A 423 -1.38 -33.20 17.75
CA ILE A 423 -0.35 -32.16 17.82
C ILE A 423 0.97 -32.56 17.13
N GLY A 424 1.20 -33.84 16.85
CA GLY A 424 2.38 -34.31 16.11
C GLY A 424 2.40 -33.81 14.66
N ARG A 425 1.24 -33.39 14.14
CA ARG A 425 1.11 -32.75 12.82
C ARG A 425 1.55 -31.29 12.82
N CYS A 426 1.83 -30.68 13.97
CA CYS A 426 2.09 -29.25 14.09
C CYS A 426 3.57 -28.93 14.35
N GLU A 427 4.06 -27.86 13.75
CA GLU A 427 5.30 -27.20 14.17
C GLU A 427 4.97 -26.09 15.17
N PHE A 428 5.59 -26.12 16.35
CA PHE A 428 5.42 -25.11 17.39
C PHE A 428 6.73 -24.34 17.60
N ALA A 429 6.70 -23.04 17.37
CA ALA A 429 7.84 -22.14 17.59
C ALA A 429 7.56 -21.20 18.77
N ILE A 430 8.08 -21.57 19.94
CA ILE A 430 8.01 -20.74 21.15
C ILE A 430 9.03 -19.60 21.02
N GLN A 431 8.59 -18.38 21.31
CA GLN A 431 9.41 -17.18 21.39
C GLN A 431 9.60 -16.82 22.87
N ASP A 432 10.70 -17.31 23.45
CA ASP A 432 11.14 -16.95 24.80
C ASP A 432 11.77 -15.54 24.86
N ASP A 433 12.09 -15.05 26.04
CA ASP A 433 12.62 -13.69 26.21
C ASP A 433 13.99 -13.48 25.55
N GLU A 434 14.83 -14.52 25.46
CA GLU A 434 16.11 -14.45 24.75
C GLU A 434 15.93 -14.36 23.24
N SER A 435 15.08 -15.21 22.65
CA SER A 435 14.75 -15.16 21.22
C SER A 435 14.11 -13.83 20.83
N VAL A 436 13.42 -13.19 21.77
CA VAL A 436 12.78 -11.89 21.55
C VAL A 436 13.79 -10.76 21.64
N LYS A 437 14.74 -10.82 22.56
CA LYS A 437 15.88 -9.89 22.56
C LYS A 437 16.67 -9.99 21.26
N GLN A 438 16.93 -11.21 20.79
CA GLN A 438 17.64 -11.46 19.53
C GLN A 438 16.88 -10.98 18.30
N ARG A 439 15.54 -11.14 18.28
CA ARG A 439 14.71 -10.79 17.13
C ARG A 439 14.15 -9.36 17.18
N GLY A 440 14.15 -8.73 18.35
CA GLY A 440 13.50 -7.46 18.63
C GLY A 440 11.96 -7.52 18.69
N GLN A 441 11.33 -8.69 18.54
CA GLN A 441 9.88 -8.81 18.32
C GLN A 441 9.25 -10.11 18.86
N LYS A 442 7.98 -10.04 19.28
CA LYS A 442 7.11 -11.16 19.72
C LYS A 442 5.87 -11.25 18.83
N TYR A 443 5.85 -12.12 17.82
CA TYR A 443 4.71 -12.25 16.89
C TYR A 443 3.92 -13.53 17.15
N GLN A 444 2.61 -13.38 17.39
CA GLN A 444 1.70 -14.48 17.69
C GLN A 444 0.82 -14.82 16.48
N VAL A 445 0.88 -16.06 16.01
CA VAL A 445 0.00 -16.51 14.91
C VAL A 445 -0.09 -18.02 14.88
N SER A 446 -1.30 -18.52 14.61
CA SER A 446 -1.53 -19.88 14.16
C SER A 446 -1.80 -19.85 12.67
N LYS A 447 -1.17 -20.73 11.89
CA LYS A 447 -1.35 -20.76 10.45
C LYS A 447 -1.38 -22.17 9.90
N VAL A 448 -2.08 -22.32 8.79
CA VAL A 448 -2.13 -23.55 8.02
C VAL A 448 -1.95 -23.24 6.54
N THR A 449 -1.18 -24.07 5.85
CA THR A 449 -0.94 -23.98 4.41
C THR A 449 -1.40 -25.26 3.70
N PHE A 450 -2.06 -25.11 2.56
CA PHE A 450 -2.56 -26.22 1.77
C PHE A 450 -2.68 -25.84 0.28
N LEU A 451 -2.69 -26.85 -0.58
CA LEU A 451 -3.18 -26.71 -1.94
C LEU A 451 -4.68 -27.00 -1.94
N MET A 452 -5.44 -26.11 -2.57
CA MET A 452 -6.87 -26.26 -2.75
C MET A 452 -7.18 -26.66 -4.17
N ASP A 453 -7.69 -27.87 -4.35
CA ASP A 453 -8.27 -28.30 -5.62
C ASP A 453 -9.59 -27.56 -5.85
N HIS A 454 -9.77 -26.99 -7.03
CA HIS A 454 -10.99 -26.26 -7.39
C HIS A 454 -11.52 -26.78 -8.74
N PRO A 455 -12.82 -27.07 -8.90
CA PRO A 455 -13.35 -27.67 -10.12
C PRO A 455 -13.09 -26.87 -11.41
N GLU A 456 -12.95 -25.56 -11.29
CA GLU A 456 -12.70 -24.62 -12.40
C GLU A 456 -11.20 -24.41 -12.70
N LEU A 457 -10.29 -25.07 -11.97
CA LEU A 457 -8.84 -24.89 -12.11
C LEU A 457 -8.14 -26.23 -12.28
N ASP A 458 -7.27 -26.30 -13.28
CA ASP A 458 -6.46 -27.50 -13.54
C ASP A 458 -5.37 -27.73 -12.47
N ASN A 459 -4.93 -26.64 -11.83
CA ASN A 459 -3.90 -26.66 -10.80
C ASN A 459 -4.47 -26.23 -9.45
N GLY A 460 -4.03 -26.89 -8.38
CA GLY A 460 -4.42 -26.53 -7.01
C GLY A 460 -3.93 -25.13 -6.62
N VAL A 461 -4.80 -24.35 -5.98
CA VAL A 461 -4.50 -23.00 -5.50
C VAL A 461 -3.68 -23.06 -4.22
N PRO A 462 -2.49 -22.45 -4.13
CA PRO A 462 -1.75 -22.36 -2.87
C PRO A 462 -2.43 -21.37 -1.91
N VAL A 463 -2.81 -21.87 -0.74
CA VAL A 463 -3.52 -21.11 0.30
C VAL A 463 -2.71 -21.07 1.60
N GLU A 464 -2.64 -19.89 2.21
CA GLU A 464 -2.24 -19.72 3.61
C GLU A 464 -3.39 -19.07 4.39
N VAL A 465 -3.86 -19.73 5.44
CA VAL A 465 -4.83 -19.16 6.39
C VAL A 465 -4.13 -18.90 7.71
N GLN A 466 -4.09 -17.63 8.10
CA GLN A 466 -3.55 -17.17 9.37
C GLN A 466 -4.69 -16.84 10.33
N PHE A 467 -4.50 -17.13 11.61
CA PHE A 467 -5.42 -16.82 12.69
C PHE A 467 -4.68 -15.95 13.70
N VAL A 468 -5.17 -14.74 13.91
CA VAL A 468 -4.55 -13.73 14.80
C VAL A 468 -5.63 -13.07 15.66
N THR A 469 -5.22 -12.41 16.73
CA THR A 469 -6.13 -11.56 17.51
C THR A 469 -6.18 -10.15 16.93
N LYS A 470 -7.21 -9.37 17.29
CA LYS A 470 -7.29 -7.94 16.94
C LYS A 470 -6.09 -7.15 17.45
N ALA A 471 -5.72 -7.37 18.71
CA ALA A 471 -4.54 -6.76 19.32
C ALA A 471 -3.26 -7.11 18.55
N GLU A 472 -3.10 -8.37 18.13
CA GLU A 472 -1.93 -8.79 17.36
C GLU A 472 -1.91 -8.20 15.96
N ARG A 473 -3.08 -8.08 15.32
CA ARG A 473 -3.20 -7.43 14.00
C ARG A 473 -2.82 -5.95 14.06
N GLN A 474 -3.17 -5.26 15.14
CA GLN A 474 -2.75 -3.88 15.39
C GLN A 474 -1.23 -3.80 15.61
N ARG A 475 -0.68 -4.69 16.45
CA ARG A 475 0.78 -4.80 16.67
C ARG A 475 1.55 -5.10 15.38
N SER A 476 1.00 -5.92 14.48
CA SER A 476 1.63 -6.22 13.18
C SER A 476 1.61 -5.05 12.19
N ARG A 477 0.83 -4.00 12.46
CA ARG A 477 0.73 -2.82 11.60
C ARG A 477 1.67 -1.71 12.06
N THR A 478 1.61 -1.36 13.34
CA THR A 478 2.30 -0.20 13.91
C THR A 478 3.10 -0.52 15.16
N GLY A 479 2.97 -1.74 15.68
CA GLY A 479 3.72 -2.22 16.83
C GLY A 479 5.15 -2.63 16.48
N GLU A 480 5.85 -3.13 17.48
CA GLU A 480 7.19 -3.70 17.44
C GLU A 480 7.33 -4.89 16.49
N VAL A 481 6.22 -5.52 16.10
CA VAL A 481 6.18 -6.66 15.15
C VAL A 481 5.75 -6.24 13.75
N ALA A 482 5.71 -4.93 13.48
CA ALA A 482 5.43 -4.43 12.15
C ALA A 482 6.50 -4.91 11.16
N HIS A 483 6.05 -5.41 10.01
CA HIS A 483 6.91 -6.03 9.01
C HIS A 483 8.03 -5.09 8.50
N ILE A 484 7.76 -3.78 8.47
CA ILE A 484 8.74 -2.74 8.11
C ILE A 484 9.91 -2.65 9.10
N ILE A 485 9.67 -2.86 10.40
CA ILE A 485 10.71 -2.85 11.45
C ILE A 485 11.62 -4.06 11.28
N TYR A 486 11.02 -5.24 11.11
CA TYR A 486 11.75 -6.48 10.89
C TYR A 486 12.66 -6.39 9.66
N LYS A 487 12.14 -5.85 8.55
CA LYS A 487 12.93 -5.64 7.33
C LYS A 487 14.11 -4.68 7.55
N TYR A 488 13.86 -3.57 8.23
CA TYR A 488 14.89 -2.58 8.55
C TYR A 488 16.03 -3.19 9.40
N ILE A 489 15.69 -3.92 10.46
CA ILE A 489 16.69 -4.60 11.30
C ILE A 489 17.49 -5.61 10.47
N ARG A 490 16.82 -6.45 9.67
CA ARG A 490 17.48 -7.43 8.80
C ARG A 490 18.43 -6.79 7.79
N GLN A 491 18.07 -5.62 7.26
CA GLN A 491 18.95 -4.85 6.36
C GLN A 491 20.18 -4.32 7.10
N LEU A 492 20.02 -3.77 8.31
CA LEU A 492 21.14 -3.32 9.14
C LEU A 492 22.11 -4.47 9.47
N GLU A 493 21.58 -5.63 9.83
CA GLU A 493 22.37 -6.83 10.16
C GLU A 493 23.24 -7.33 8.99
N ARG A 494 22.83 -7.06 7.75
CA ARG A 494 23.65 -7.38 6.56
C ARG A 494 24.83 -6.43 6.38
N GLN A 495 24.76 -5.23 6.93
CA GLN A 495 25.82 -4.21 6.82
C GLN A 495 26.78 -4.26 7.99
N ARG A 496 26.26 -4.50 9.21
CA ARG A 496 27.06 -4.57 10.43
C ARG A 496 26.39 -5.45 11.47
N SER A 497 27.14 -5.84 12.49
CA SER A 497 26.54 -6.41 13.70
C SER A 497 25.62 -5.37 14.37
N VAL A 498 24.44 -5.83 14.75
CA VAL A 498 23.44 -5.04 15.49
C VAL A 498 23.20 -5.76 16.81
N SER A 499 23.41 -5.07 17.93
CA SER A 499 23.20 -5.65 19.26
C SER A 499 21.71 -5.86 19.56
N ASP A 500 21.39 -6.79 20.45
CA ASP A 500 20.00 -7.04 20.85
C ASP A 500 19.33 -5.81 21.51
N GLU A 501 20.11 -5.03 22.27
CA GLU A 501 19.66 -3.76 22.86
C GLU A 501 19.30 -2.73 21.78
N GLU A 502 20.13 -2.66 20.73
CA GLU A 502 19.88 -1.77 19.60
C GLU A 502 18.64 -2.19 18.80
N LYS A 503 18.43 -3.50 18.57
CA LYS A 503 17.21 -4.01 17.90
C LYS A 503 15.95 -3.63 18.67
N LEU A 504 15.97 -3.77 19.99
CA LEU A 504 14.85 -3.40 20.85
C LEU A 504 14.59 -1.88 20.80
N PHE A 505 15.64 -1.07 20.87
CA PHE A 505 15.54 0.39 20.77
C PHE A 505 14.96 0.84 19.42
N ILE A 506 15.41 0.23 18.32
CA ILE A 506 14.88 0.46 16.97
C ILE A 506 13.39 0.10 16.92
N ALA A 507 13.02 -1.08 17.40
CA ALA A 507 11.62 -1.54 17.36
C ALA A 507 10.68 -0.61 18.15
N GLN A 508 11.11 -0.15 19.33
CA GLN A 508 10.35 0.81 20.14
C GLN A 508 10.22 2.18 19.45
N THR A 509 11.33 2.70 18.94
CA THR A 509 11.36 4.02 18.29
C THR A 509 10.53 4.03 17.02
N MET A 510 10.73 3.04 16.14
CA MET A 510 9.96 2.91 14.92
C MET A 510 8.48 2.66 15.22
N SER A 511 8.13 1.80 16.20
CA SER A 511 6.72 1.60 16.55
C SER A 511 6.02 2.90 16.94
N ARG A 512 6.67 3.78 17.71
CA ARG A 512 6.13 5.11 18.05
C ARG A 512 5.88 5.94 16.79
N LEU A 513 6.85 5.98 15.86
CA LEU A 513 6.74 6.75 14.62
C LEU A 513 5.66 6.17 13.69
N LEU A 514 5.58 4.85 13.56
CA LEU A 514 4.55 4.17 12.76
C LEU A 514 3.14 4.44 13.29
N LYS A 515 2.97 4.49 14.62
CA LYS A 515 1.68 4.89 15.23
C LYS A 515 1.33 6.33 14.88
N GLN A 516 2.30 7.25 14.92
CA GLN A 516 2.10 8.64 14.51
C GLN A 516 1.67 8.72 13.04
N ILE A 517 2.39 8.05 12.13
CA ILE A 517 2.04 7.98 10.71
C ILE A 517 0.65 7.39 10.52
N HIS A 518 0.31 6.30 11.21
CA HIS A 518 -0.98 5.65 11.07
C HIS A 518 -2.14 6.54 11.53
N GLN A 519 -1.98 7.26 12.64
CA GLN A 519 -2.96 8.23 13.13
C GLN A 519 -3.19 9.37 12.14
N ARG A 520 -2.20 9.70 11.29
CA ARG A 520 -2.37 10.72 10.24
C ARG A 520 -3.45 10.34 9.23
N ARG A 521 -3.71 9.04 9.03
CA ARG A 521 -4.80 8.56 8.15
C ARG A 521 -6.16 9.14 8.57
N ASP A 522 -6.39 9.36 9.85
CA ASP A 522 -7.67 9.84 10.34
C ASP A 522 -7.92 11.33 9.99
N TYR A 523 -6.90 12.04 9.47
CA TYR A 523 -7.05 13.37 8.88
C TYR A 523 -7.53 13.34 7.42
N ALA A 524 -7.34 12.23 6.69
CA ALA A 524 -8.03 12.00 5.40
C ALA A 524 -9.49 11.70 5.70
N SER A 525 -10.25 12.78 5.77
CA SER A 525 -11.67 12.79 6.04
C SER A 525 -12.38 13.48 4.88
N HIS A 526 -13.70 13.30 4.78
CA HIS A 526 -14.51 14.02 3.79
C HIS A 526 -14.70 15.50 4.12
N ASP A 527 -14.20 15.91 5.30
CA ASP A 527 -14.17 17.31 5.71
C ASP A 527 -12.98 17.99 5.02
N LEU A 528 -13.17 19.24 4.60
CA LEU A 528 -12.12 20.07 3.97
C LEU A 528 -11.07 20.53 5.00
N MET A 529 -10.53 19.59 5.76
CA MET A 529 -9.52 19.84 6.78
C MET A 529 -8.18 20.13 6.14
N VAL A 530 -7.62 21.28 6.48
CA VAL A 530 -6.27 21.66 6.06
C VAL A 530 -5.29 21.30 7.17
N ASN A 531 -4.18 20.65 6.82
CA ASN A 531 -3.07 20.54 7.74
C ASN A 531 -2.49 21.94 8.02
N GLU A 532 -2.69 22.48 9.22
CA GLU A 532 -2.14 23.79 9.60
C GLU A 532 -0.62 23.87 9.40
N ARG A 533 0.09 22.74 9.52
CA ARG A 533 1.55 22.67 9.30
C ARG A 533 1.96 22.75 7.82
N SER A 534 1.01 22.60 6.88
CA SER A 534 1.19 22.82 5.44
C SER A 534 0.98 24.30 5.04
N THR A 535 0.48 25.14 5.95
CA THR A 535 0.23 26.58 5.68
C THR A 535 1.41 27.31 5.04
N PRO A 536 2.68 27.11 5.46
CA PRO A 536 3.81 27.75 4.80
C PRO A 536 3.95 27.40 3.30
N ALA A 537 3.65 26.15 2.91
CA ALA A 537 3.70 25.74 1.50
C ALA A 537 2.54 26.36 0.70
N ARG A 538 1.34 26.38 1.27
CA ARG A 538 0.17 27.06 0.69
C ARG A 538 0.44 28.54 0.46
N ASP A 539 0.94 29.23 1.49
CA ASP A 539 1.15 30.67 1.42
C ASP A 539 2.22 31.03 0.38
N ALA A 540 3.30 30.25 0.29
CA ALA A 540 4.31 30.41 -0.76
C ALA A 540 3.74 30.19 -2.18
N PHE A 541 2.84 29.22 -2.37
CA PHE A 541 2.16 29.01 -3.64
C PHE A 541 1.24 30.20 -4.00
N LEU A 542 0.44 30.67 -3.04
CA LEU A 542 -0.48 31.80 -3.24
C LEU A 542 0.28 33.11 -3.50
N GLU A 543 1.41 33.33 -2.82
CA GLU A 543 2.31 34.46 -3.10
C GLU A 543 2.89 34.40 -4.52
N ASP A 544 3.30 33.21 -4.99
CA ASP A 544 3.80 33.03 -6.37
C ASP A 544 2.70 33.29 -7.40
N LEU A 545 1.46 32.82 -7.15
CA LEU A 545 0.30 33.09 -8.01
C LEU A 545 -0.08 34.57 -8.03
N TRP A 546 -0.07 35.23 -6.86
CA TRP A 546 -0.32 36.66 -6.76
C TRP A 546 0.75 37.47 -7.49
N TYR A 547 2.03 37.13 -7.32
CA TYR A 547 3.14 37.79 -8.01
C TYR A 547 3.00 37.64 -9.53
N PHE A 548 2.67 36.44 -10.01
CA PHE A 548 2.42 36.17 -11.43
C PHE A 548 1.31 37.09 -11.98
N LEU A 549 0.18 37.19 -11.28
CA LEU A 549 -0.94 38.04 -11.68
C LEU A 549 -0.61 39.53 -11.72
N GLN A 550 0.23 40.01 -10.81
CA GLN A 550 0.57 41.43 -10.71
C GLN A 550 1.70 41.87 -11.65
N TYR A 551 2.67 41.00 -11.90
CA TYR A 551 3.95 41.40 -12.50
C TYR A 551 4.37 40.59 -13.72
N GLU A 552 3.83 39.38 -13.92
CA GLU A 552 4.18 38.53 -15.08
C GLU A 552 3.09 38.57 -16.18
N LEU A 553 1.84 38.91 -15.83
CA LEU A 553 0.74 39.10 -16.78
C LEU A 553 0.44 40.55 -17.17
N ALA A 554 0.82 41.51 -16.35
CA ALA A 554 0.67 42.95 -16.60
C ALA A 554 1.75 43.46 -17.55
#